data_AF-A0A5C8PJZ6-F1
#
_entry.id   AF-A0A5C8PJZ6-F1
#
_cell.length_a   1.000
_cell.length_b   1.000
_cell.length_c   1.000
_cell.angle_alpha   90.00
_cell.angle_beta   90.00
_cell.angle_gamma   90.00
#
_symmetry.space_group_name_H-M   'P 1'
#
loop_
_entity.id
_entity.type
_entity.pdbx_description
1 polymer ?
#
loop_
_entity_poly.entity_id
_entity_poly.type
_entity_poly.pdbx_seq_one_letter_code
_entity_poly.pdbx_strand_id
1 'polypeptide(L)'
;MTTLQDLQQTIARFVDGKRKRMQLRREIARLEGMGCLDAVLADAGLVRSQVGPLISGCADSTELLDQMLARLGIDAARLPVEDLRDMTWACTTCRDKRRCREWLSGTGQTEFRTFCPNAAQLDHALSKHRSVRA
;
A
#
# COMPACT_ATOMS: atom_id res chain seq x y z
N MET A 1 26.91 -3.92 7.79
CA MET A 1 27.37 -2.53 8.00
C MET A 1 26.39 -1.63 7.26
N THR A 2 25.60 -0.83 7.97
CA THR A 2 24.71 0.17 7.35
C THR A 2 25.56 1.26 6.73
N THR A 3 25.36 1.52 5.44
CA THR A 3 26.09 2.58 4.73
C THR A 3 25.48 3.94 5.07
N LEU A 4 26.24 5.02 4.84
CA LEU A 4 25.73 6.39 4.97
C LEU A 4 24.53 6.65 4.05
N GLN A 5 24.51 6.00 2.88
CA GLN A 5 23.37 6.00 1.95
C GLN A 5 22.12 5.32 2.55
N ASP A 6 22.26 4.20 3.25
CA ASP A 6 21.13 3.51 3.90
C ASP A 6 20.47 4.38 4.98
N LEU A 7 21.29 5.12 5.75
CA LEU A 7 20.80 6.05 6.76
C LEU A 7 20.08 7.24 6.13
N GLN A 8 20.66 7.86 5.09
CA GLN A 8 20.04 8.95 4.35
C GLN A 8 18.68 8.54 3.77
N GLN A 9 18.63 7.36 3.15
CA GLN A 9 17.40 6.82 2.58
C GLN A 9 16.34 6.55 3.64
N THR A 10 16.74 6.08 4.82
CA THR A 10 15.83 5.84 5.96
C THR A 10 15.25 7.16 6.48
N ILE A 11 16.08 8.19 6.65
CA ILE A 11 15.66 9.51 7.11
C ILE A 11 14.72 10.16 6.08
N ALA A 12 15.06 10.09 4.79
CA ALA A 12 14.23 10.64 3.72
C ALA A 12 12.82 10.04 3.71
N ARG A 13 12.71 8.70 3.81
CA ARG A 13 11.42 7.99 3.91
C ARG A 13 10.64 8.40 5.16
N PHE A 14 11.32 8.54 6.30
CA PHE A 14 10.67 8.98 7.53
C PHE A 14 10.06 10.39 7.39
N VAL A 15 10.83 11.32 6.81
CA VAL A 15 10.40 12.71 6.57
C VAL A 15 9.24 12.76 5.57
N ASP A 16 9.36 12.04 4.45
CA ASP A 16 8.31 11.99 3.42
C ASP A 16 7.02 11.35 3.96
N GLY A 17 7.14 10.21 4.65
CA GLY A 17 6.01 9.59 5.33
C GLY A 17 5.35 10.51 6.34
N LYS A 18 6.11 11.30 7.12
CA LYS A 18 5.55 12.31 8.04
C LYS A 18 4.79 13.39 7.28
N ARG A 19 5.32 13.87 6.15
CA ARG A 19 4.68 14.87 5.28
C ARG A 19 3.37 14.35 4.69
N LYS A 20 3.37 13.18 4.04
CA LYS A 20 2.18 12.52 3.47
C LYS A 20 1.07 12.36 4.51
N ARG A 21 1.41 11.87 5.71
CA ARG A 21 0.44 11.73 6.80
C ARG A 21 -0.11 13.06 7.31
N MET A 22 0.71 14.10 7.35
CA MET A 22 0.24 15.44 7.75
C MET A 22 -0.69 16.04 6.70
N GLN A 23 -0.38 15.86 5.42
CA GLN A 23 -1.23 16.32 4.32
C GLN A 23 -2.59 15.63 4.36
N LEU A 24 -2.64 14.30 4.50
CA LEU A 24 -3.89 13.57 4.60
C LEU A 24 -4.73 14.01 5.82
N ARG A 25 -4.10 14.23 6.98
CA ARG A 25 -4.80 14.78 8.15
C ARG A 25 -5.46 16.13 7.88
N ARG A 26 -4.76 17.02 7.17
CA ARG A 26 -5.29 18.34 6.82
C ARG A 26 -6.49 18.23 5.88
N GLU A 27 -6.42 17.35 4.90
CA GLU A 27 -7.52 17.15 3.95
C GLU A 27 -8.75 16.56 4.65
N ILE A 28 -8.56 15.58 5.54
CA ILE A 28 -9.64 15.01 6.33
C ILE A 28 -10.28 16.07 7.24
N ALA A 29 -9.47 16.87 7.94
CA ALA A 29 -9.99 17.96 8.78
C ALA A 29 -10.75 19.02 7.95
N ARG A 30 -10.33 19.28 6.71
CA ARG A 30 -11.03 20.16 5.78
C ARG A 30 -12.39 19.59 5.38
N LEU A 31 -12.45 18.30 5.03
CA LEU A 31 -13.71 17.60 4.71
C LEU A 31 -14.65 17.55 5.91
N GLU A 32 -14.13 17.39 7.12
CA GLU A 32 -14.91 17.50 8.36
C GLU A 32 -15.47 18.91 8.56
N GLY A 33 -14.64 19.94 8.38
CA GLY A 33 -15.08 21.33 8.49
C GLY A 33 -16.13 21.73 7.44
N MET A 34 -16.11 21.08 6.27
CA MET A 34 -17.12 21.25 5.22
C MET A 34 -18.38 20.38 5.44
N GLY A 35 -18.39 19.50 6.43
CA GLY A 35 -19.50 18.58 6.69
C GLY A 35 -19.67 17.47 5.64
N CYS A 36 -18.69 17.24 4.77
CA CYS A 36 -18.79 16.28 3.67
C CYS A 36 -17.95 15.00 3.86
N LEU A 37 -17.21 14.86 4.97
CA LEU A 37 -16.35 13.70 5.19
C LEU A 37 -17.10 12.37 5.08
N ASP A 38 -18.29 12.24 5.69
CA ASP A 38 -19.03 10.98 5.67
C ASP A 38 -19.45 10.55 4.27
N ALA A 39 -19.89 11.50 3.44
CA ALA A 39 -20.25 11.23 2.06
C ALA A 39 -19.03 10.77 1.24
N VAL A 40 -17.90 11.47 1.39
CA VAL A 40 -16.65 11.11 0.69
C VAL A 40 -16.13 9.73 1.14
N LEU A 41 -16.23 9.41 2.42
CA LEU A 41 -15.87 8.08 2.91
C LEU A 41 -16.81 7.01 2.34
N ALA A 42 -18.12 7.26 2.33
CA ALA A 42 -19.10 6.33 1.77
C ALA A 42 -18.87 6.08 0.26
N ASP A 43 -18.59 7.12 -0.52
CA ASP A 43 -18.25 7.01 -1.94
C ASP A 43 -17.00 6.16 -2.17
N ALA A 44 -16.04 6.23 -1.25
CA ALA A 44 -14.84 5.40 -1.25
C ALA A 44 -15.05 3.99 -0.67
N GLY A 45 -16.25 3.66 -0.18
CA GLY A 45 -16.55 2.39 0.50
C GLY A 45 -15.87 2.26 1.87
N LEU A 46 -15.63 3.37 2.55
CA LEU A 46 -14.94 3.45 3.84
C LEU A 46 -15.88 3.93 4.94
N VAL A 47 -15.56 3.57 6.19
CA VAL A 47 -16.22 4.07 7.40
C VAL A 47 -15.29 4.92 8.25
N ARG A 48 -15.84 5.80 9.11
CA ARG A 48 -15.03 6.70 9.95
C ARG A 48 -13.96 6.01 10.79
N SER A 49 -14.23 4.81 11.31
CA SER A 49 -13.25 4.05 12.10
C SER A 49 -11.99 3.67 11.31
N GLN A 50 -12.06 3.67 9.98
CA GLN A 50 -10.93 3.37 9.10
C GLN A 50 -10.00 4.57 8.85
N VAL A 51 -10.42 5.79 9.18
CA VAL A 51 -9.63 7.02 8.97
C VAL A 51 -8.28 6.98 9.70
N GLY A 52 -8.27 6.59 10.98
CA GLY A 52 -7.03 6.48 11.76
C GLY A 52 -6.03 5.49 11.15
N PRO A 53 -6.44 4.23 10.90
CA PRO A 53 -5.62 3.25 10.18
C PRO A 53 -5.11 3.79 8.84
N LEU A 54 -5.97 4.44 8.04
CA LEU A 54 -5.61 4.99 6.74
C LEU A 54 -4.52 6.05 6.88
N ILE A 55 -4.64 7.00 7.82
CA ILE A 55 -3.59 7.99 8.11
C ILE A 55 -2.29 7.34 8.57
N SER A 56 -2.35 6.31 9.42
CA SER A 56 -1.12 5.65 9.90
C SER A 56 -0.41 4.88 8.78
N GLY A 57 -1.19 4.27 7.89
CA GLY A 57 -0.76 3.34 6.85
C GLY A 57 -0.49 3.96 5.49
N CYS A 58 -1.01 5.15 5.20
CA CYS A 58 -0.96 5.76 3.86
C CYS A 58 0.46 6.07 3.37
N ALA A 59 1.40 6.20 4.29
CA ALA A 59 2.78 6.41 3.92
C ALA A 59 3.30 5.14 3.24
N ASP A 60 3.57 5.28 1.93
CA ASP A 60 4.22 4.32 1.06
C ASP A 60 3.38 3.08 0.68
N SER A 61 2.15 2.91 1.21
CA SER A 61 1.38 1.69 0.95
C SER A 61 1.00 1.49 -0.52
N THR A 62 0.54 2.55 -1.19
CA THR A 62 0.16 2.49 -2.61
C THR A 62 1.38 2.25 -3.47
N GLU A 63 2.46 3.01 -3.23
CA GLU A 63 3.71 2.89 -3.97
C GLU A 63 4.35 1.49 -3.82
N LEU A 64 4.27 0.88 -2.62
CA LEU A 64 4.75 -0.49 -2.39
C LEU A 64 3.87 -1.53 -3.08
N LEU A 65 2.55 -1.35 -3.08
CA LEU A 65 1.64 -2.25 -3.79
C LEU A 65 1.90 -2.22 -5.29
N ASP A 66 2.02 -1.01 -5.87
CA ASP A 66 2.32 -0.83 -7.29
C ASP A 66 3.65 -1.48 -7.68
N GLN A 67 4.71 -1.28 -6.89
CA GLN A 67 6.00 -1.94 -7.09
C GLN A 67 5.89 -3.47 -6.99
N MET A 68 5.07 -3.97 -6.09
CA MET A 68 4.86 -5.41 -5.90
C MET A 68 4.13 -6.04 -7.09
N LEU A 69 3.07 -5.39 -7.58
CA LEU A 69 2.36 -5.80 -8.79
C LEU A 69 3.28 -5.78 -10.01
N ALA A 70 4.04 -4.69 -10.18
CA ALA A 70 5.00 -4.54 -11.28
C ALA A 70 6.08 -5.64 -11.25
N ARG A 71 6.67 -5.91 -10.08
CA ARG A 71 7.67 -6.98 -9.92
C ARG A 71 7.12 -8.37 -10.23
N LEU A 72 5.84 -8.61 -9.94
CA LEU A 72 5.15 -9.86 -10.24
C LEU A 72 4.61 -9.93 -11.68
N GLY A 73 4.72 -8.85 -12.45
CA GLY A 73 4.19 -8.76 -13.81
C GLY A 73 2.66 -8.72 -13.88
N ILE A 74 2.00 -8.29 -12.81
CA ILE A 74 0.55 -8.12 -12.74
C ILE A 74 0.21 -6.69 -13.17
N ASP A 75 -0.67 -6.57 -14.17
CA ASP A 75 -1.19 -5.28 -14.60
C ASP A 75 -2.37 -4.85 -13.73
N ALA A 76 -2.18 -3.82 -12.90
CA ALA A 76 -3.21 -3.30 -12.01
C ALA A 76 -4.47 -2.85 -12.75
N ALA A 77 -4.35 -2.35 -13.98
CA ALA A 77 -5.48 -1.91 -14.78
C ALA A 77 -6.39 -3.06 -15.25
N ARG A 78 -5.91 -4.31 -15.14
CA ARG A 78 -6.66 -5.52 -15.52
C ARG A 78 -7.27 -6.24 -14.31
N LEU A 79 -7.01 -5.75 -13.10
CA LEU A 79 -7.64 -6.27 -11.89
C LEU A 79 -9.05 -5.70 -11.73
N PRO A 80 -10.01 -6.50 -11.20
CA PRO A 80 -11.28 -5.97 -10.75
C PRO A 80 -11.08 -4.84 -9.73
N VAL A 81 -11.93 -3.83 -9.76
CA VAL A 81 -11.82 -2.63 -8.89
C VAL A 81 -11.91 -3.03 -7.42
N GLU A 82 -12.78 -3.98 -7.11
CA GLU A 82 -12.96 -4.57 -5.79
C GLU A 82 -11.69 -5.26 -5.29
N ASP A 83 -11.02 -6.06 -6.12
CA ASP A 83 -9.77 -6.74 -5.77
C ASP A 83 -8.66 -5.71 -5.48
N LEU A 84 -8.53 -4.69 -6.34
CA LEU A 84 -7.52 -3.66 -6.16
C LEU A 84 -7.77 -2.82 -4.90
N ARG A 85 -9.04 -2.49 -4.61
CA ARG A 85 -9.44 -1.79 -3.38
C ARG A 85 -9.08 -2.60 -2.14
N ASP A 86 -9.44 -3.89 -2.12
CA ASP A 86 -9.23 -4.76 -0.98
C ASP A 86 -7.73 -5.01 -0.75
N MET A 87 -6.97 -5.21 -1.82
CA MET A 87 -5.51 -5.31 -1.77
C MET A 87 -4.86 -4.02 -1.27
N THR A 88 -5.37 -2.86 -1.70
CA THR A 88 -4.90 -1.55 -1.23
C THR A 88 -5.15 -1.43 0.27
N TRP A 89 -6.35 -1.76 0.75
CA TRP A 89 -6.69 -1.70 2.16
C TRP A 89 -5.79 -2.60 3.03
N ALA A 90 -5.61 -3.85 2.62
CA ALA A 90 -4.73 -4.79 3.31
C ALA A 90 -3.25 -4.32 3.30
N CYS A 91 -2.78 -3.73 2.20
CA CYS A 91 -1.43 -3.15 2.12
C CYS A 91 -1.28 -1.91 3.02
N THR A 92 -2.28 -1.02 3.04
CA THR A 92 -2.31 0.17 3.89
C THR A 92 -2.21 -0.22 5.37
N THR A 93 -2.95 -1.26 5.80
CA THR A 93 -2.95 -1.71 7.20
C THR A 93 -1.82 -2.67 7.57
N CYS A 94 -1.04 -3.14 6.59
CA CYS A 94 0.09 -4.05 6.80
C CYS A 94 1.19 -3.47 7.72
N ARG A 95 1.68 -4.29 8.66
CA ARG A 95 2.79 -3.95 9.57
C ARG A 95 4.17 -4.36 9.03
N ASP A 96 4.22 -5.28 8.07
CA ASP A 96 5.45 -5.85 7.50
C ASP A 96 6.01 -5.08 6.29
N LYS A 97 5.70 -3.78 6.16
CA LYS A 97 6.17 -2.93 5.05
C LYS A 97 7.70 -2.92 4.90
N ARG A 98 8.46 -3.15 5.97
CA ARG A 98 9.92 -3.30 5.90
C ARG A 98 10.33 -4.54 5.12
N ARG A 99 9.72 -5.70 5.40
CA ARG A 99 9.97 -6.96 4.69
C ARG A 99 9.57 -6.84 3.22
N CYS A 100 8.47 -6.14 2.93
CA CYS A 100 8.07 -5.82 1.56
C CYS A 100 9.18 -5.06 0.81
N ARG A 101 9.74 -4.01 1.41
CA ARG A 101 10.86 -3.25 0.80
C ARG A 101 12.09 -4.10 0.57
N GLU A 102 12.49 -4.91 1.54
CA GLU A 102 13.66 -5.80 1.42
C GLU A 102 13.47 -6.80 0.28
N TRP A 103 12.28 -7.39 0.20
CA TRP A 103 11.92 -8.26 -0.91
C TRP A 103 12.00 -7.50 -2.23
N LEU A 104 11.37 -6.33 -2.34
CA LEU A 104 11.37 -5.47 -3.55
C LEU A 104 12.77 -5.04 -3.98
N SER A 105 13.69 -4.75 -3.06
CA SER A 105 15.09 -4.42 -3.37
C SER A 105 15.93 -5.63 -3.79
N GLY A 106 15.39 -6.84 -3.71
CA GLY A 106 16.12 -8.07 -4.04
C GLY A 106 17.07 -8.55 -2.94
N THR A 107 17.05 -7.89 -1.78
CA THR A 107 17.87 -8.26 -0.61
C THR A 107 17.12 -9.19 0.34
N GLY A 108 15.80 -9.34 0.18
CA GLY A 108 14.97 -10.26 0.93
C GLY A 108 15.18 -11.70 0.46
N GLN A 109 15.51 -12.59 1.41
CA GLN A 109 15.66 -14.02 1.16
C GLN A 109 14.33 -14.79 1.29
N THR A 110 13.28 -14.13 1.79
CA THR A 110 12.00 -14.76 2.08
C THR A 110 11.00 -14.51 0.95
N GLU A 111 10.23 -15.54 0.59
CA GLU A 111 9.14 -15.37 -0.37
C GLU A 111 8.07 -14.40 0.15
N PHE A 112 7.45 -13.65 -0.76
CA PHE A 112 6.39 -12.71 -0.37
C PHE A 112 5.21 -13.39 0.35
N ARG A 113 4.97 -14.68 0.08
CA ARG A 113 3.92 -15.49 0.69
C ARG A 113 4.01 -15.60 2.20
N THR A 114 5.20 -15.42 2.77
CA THR A 114 5.40 -15.59 4.21
C THR A 114 5.14 -14.32 5.01
N PHE A 115 4.97 -13.16 4.36
CA PHE A 115 4.82 -11.87 5.05
C PHE A 115 3.74 -10.96 4.47
N CYS A 116 3.38 -11.14 3.20
CA CYS A 116 2.45 -10.24 2.53
C CYS A 116 1.00 -10.66 2.86
N PRO A 117 0.17 -9.77 3.43
CA PRO A 117 -1.24 -10.08 3.67
C PRO A 117 -2.03 -10.28 2.36
N ASN A 118 -1.54 -9.75 1.23
CA ASN A 118 -2.14 -9.93 -0.10
C ASN A 118 -1.67 -11.20 -0.81
N ALA A 119 -0.94 -12.11 -0.15
CA ALA A 119 -0.31 -13.25 -0.82
C ALA A 119 -1.31 -14.09 -1.64
N ALA A 120 -2.47 -14.39 -1.06
CA ALA A 120 -3.50 -15.17 -1.73
C ALA A 120 -4.09 -14.45 -2.97
N GLN A 121 -4.42 -13.17 -2.86
CA GLN A 121 -4.92 -12.40 -4.02
C GLN A 121 -3.87 -12.23 -5.11
N LEU A 122 -2.61 -12.05 -4.74
CA LEU A 122 -1.49 -11.98 -5.69
C LEU A 122 -1.30 -13.31 -6.42
N ASP A 123 -1.35 -14.44 -5.73
CA ASP A 123 -1.27 -15.77 -6.34
C ASP A 123 -2.45 -16.04 -7.29
N HIS A 124 -3.65 -15.62 -6.90
CA HIS A 124 -4.83 -15.70 -7.76
C HIS A 124 -4.66 -14.87 -9.03
N ALA A 125 -4.23 -13.61 -8.92
CA ALA A 125 -3.96 -12.74 -10.05
C ALA A 125 -2.88 -13.34 -10.99
N LEU A 126 -1.82 -13.91 -10.43
CA LEU A 126 -0.76 -14.60 -11.18
C LEU A 126 -1.28 -15.80 -11.98
N SER A 127 -2.17 -16.60 -11.39
CA SER A 127 -2.75 -17.78 -12.05
C SER A 127 -3.53 -17.37 -13.31
N LYS A 128 -4.38 -16.34 -13.20
CA LYS A 128 -5.14 -15.78 -14.32
C LYS A 128 -4.25 -15.20 -15.40
N HIS A 129 -3.19 -14.48 -15.01
CA HIS A 129 -2.26 -13.87 -15.96
C HIS A 129 -1.51 -14.89 -16.82
N ARG A 130 -1.19 -16.07 -16.26
CA ARG A 130 -0.56 -17.17 -17.01
C ARG A 130 -1.52 -17.84 -17.98
N SER A 131 -2.78 -18.03 -17.59
CA SER A 131 -3.80 -18.61 -18.47
C SER A 131 -4.14 -17.76 -19.70
N VAL A 132 -3.90 -16.44 -19.65
CA VAL A 132 -4.14 -15.52 -20.79
C VAL A 132 -2.94 -15.46 -21.75
N ARG A 133 -1.76 -15.92 -21.33
CA ARG A 133 -0.52 -15.89 -22.14
C ARG A 133 -0.14 -17.25 -22.76
N ALA A 134 -0.83 -18.32 -22.38
CA ALA A 134 -0.69 -19.66 -22.98
C ALA A 134 -1.63 -19.80 -24.17
#